data_AF-A0A821EVB7-F1
#
_entry.id   AF-A0A821EVB7-F1
#
_cell.length_a   1.000
_cell.length_b   1.000
_cell.length_c   1.000
_cell.angle_alpha   90.00
_cell.angle_beta   90.00
_cell.angle_gamma   90.00
#
_symmetry.space_group_name_H-M   'P 1'
#
loop_
_entity.id
_entity.type
_entity.pdbx_description
1 polymer ?
#
loop_
_entity_poly.entity_id
_entity_poly.type
_entity_poly.pdbx_seq_one_letter_code
_entity_poly.pdbx_strand_id
1 'polypeptide(L)'
;MNEEEYIKIIRAELKKPKVFLKRAPNEIRINAYNPMIMSLHKANMDIQFILDPYACSMYCVDYISKSENGMPKLLREALNELKKGNNTVRERLRVIANKFLNSSEISAQEAVYHILSIPLSTSSRSTVFINTNRPENRISMVKSDEVLQKLEPDSKDVFVQGLIDMYINRPEEMKNICLADFASLYNVSKKQTNNVQITENSGDEDVIDNEIDEKSVALKMKNGKGWIKKRTKKKIIRFRNFKLHQDPENYYREQLMLFLPWSNEEKDLIHINHEETFELNKDLIQQKRSEYVHREANEFEQAFEENMEREDENDINDTNIEYDQDKNEFLIYEMGNNEGDIFVEMGINTRTEKIEHFNVPKMIPDADYQRLMRSLNSSQRKYTLNVMNLIKDGDKQLFHFINGGAGVGKSTLIKAVYQSILRFYNSLPGSNPETIRTAICAPTGKAAALIDGMTLHSFLSLPVNQCKHKLVKLDSDISNRIGVKLKDLQLLIIDEISMVGFTMFQHVDARLQQIMKSKKPFGGVSVIVLGDFNQLRPVGDKYIFQFNNSYNALVDSSLWSLFELFELTEIMRQKDDKTFAIALSNIAKGTMTLDDIDLLKSRIVSNENLEMMRDAIRIFRSNAEVDAYNTKVLASL
;
A
#
# COMPACT_ATOMS: atom_id res chain seq x y z
N MET A 1 37.80 -21.88 29.54
CA MET A 1 36.41 -21.38 29.48
C MET A 1 35.51 -22.58 29.31
N ASN A 2 34.72 -22.90 30.34
CA ASN A 2 33.72 -23.97 30.23
C ASN A 2 32.44 -23.42 29.54
N GLU A 3 31.53 -24.30 29.12
CA GLU A 3 30.33 -23.92 28.37
C GLU A 3 29.45 -22.91 29.15
N GLU A 4 29.33 -23.08 30.46
CA GLU A 4 28.55 -22.17 31.31
C GLU A 4 29.15 -20.76 31.38
N GLU A 5 30.47 -20.65 31.45
CA GLU A 5 31.20 -19.38 31.50
C GLU A 5 31.10 -18.66 30.14
N TYR A 6 31.16 -19.40 29.02
CA TYR A 6 30.92 -18.88 27.68
C TYR A 6 29.49 -18.33 27.52
N ILE A 7 28.46 -19.08 27.96
CA ILE A 7 27.06 -18.64 27.92
C ILE A 7 26.84 -17.41 28.81
N LYS A 8 27.45 -17.36 30.00
CA LYS A 8 27.37 -16.19 30.90
C LYS A 8 27.99 -14.94 30.26
N ILE A 9 29.13 -15.07 29.58
CA ILE A 9 29.77 -13.95 28.86
C ILE A 9 28.88 -13.44 27.73
N ILE A 10 28.34 -14.34 26.89
CA ILE A 10 27.41 -13.95 25.82
C ILE A 10 26.20 -13.21 26.38
N ARG A 11 25.61 -13.71 27.47
CA ARG A 11 24.44 -13.07 28.10
C ARG A 11 24.73 -11.66 28.63
N ALA A 12 25.95 -11.39 29.07
CA ALA A 12 26.33 -10.08 29.61
C ALA A 12 26.37 -8.97 28.54
N GLU A 13 26.63 -9.32 27.27
CA GLU A 13 26.78 -8.34 26.17
C GLU A 13 25.49 -8.13 25.35
N LEU A 14 24.48 -8.97 25.55
CA LEU A 14 23.24 -8.92 24.78
C LEU A 14 22.31 -7.80 25.26
N LYS A 15 22.17 -6.75 24.45
CA LYS A 15 21.19 -5.66 24.66
C LYS A 15 19.81 -5.93 24.07
N LYS A 16 19.71 -6.93 23.18
CA LYS A 16 18.50 -7.33 22.45
C LYS A 16 18.49 -8.85 22.25
N PRO A 17 17.31 -9.47 22.07
CA PRO A 17 17.22 -10.88 21.66
C PRO A 17 18.04 -11.12 20.39
N LYS A 18 18.82 -12.21 20.36
CA LYS A 18 19.66 -12.58 19.22
C LYS A 18 19.74 -14.10 19.11
N VAL A 19 19.59 -14.64 17.90
CA VAL A 19 19.80 -16.07 17.62
C VAL A 19 21.26 -16.30 17.28
N PHE A 20 21.85 -17.32 17.89
CA PHE A 20 23.19 -17.80 17.56
C PHE A 20 23.08 -19.22 17.03
N LEU A 21 23.83 -19.53 15.98
CA LEU A 21 24.06 -20.93 15.60
C LEU A 21 24.86 -21.61 16.70
N LYS A 22 24.47 -22.82 17.07
CA LYS A 22 25.26 -23.67 17.96
C LYS A 22 26.58 -23.99 17.28
N ARG A 23 27.70 -23.75 17.98
CA ARG A 23 29.05 -23.88 17.44
C ARG A 23 29.96 -24.62 18.40
N ALA A 24 30.89 -25.39 17.85
CA ALA A 24 32.03 -25.90 18.59
C ALA A 24 33.13 -24.80 18.71
N PRO A 25 34.01 -24.86 19.73
CA PRO A 25 35.04 -23.84 19.95
C PRO A 25 36.01 -23.62 18.77
N ASN A 26 36.17 -24.61 17.90
CA ASN A 26 36.99 -24.54 16.68
C ASN A 26 36.28 -23.86 15.49
N GLU A 27 35.00 -23.54 15.60
CA GLU A 27 34.17 -22.96 14.52
C GLU A 27 34.03 -21.43 14.61
N ILE A 28 34.93 -20.77 15.34
CA ILE A 28 34.87 -19.33 15.59
C ILE A 28 34.94 -18.46 14.31
N ARG A 29 35.51 -19.01 13.23
CA ARG A 29 35.66 -18.33 11.93
C ARG A 29 34.56 -18.66 10.92
N ILE A 30 33.56 -19.45 11.31
CA ILE A 30 32.42 -19.76 10.45
C ILE A 30 31.38 -18.65 10.61
N ASN A 31 30.94 -18.06 9.50
CA ASN A 31 29.89 -17.05 9.51
C ASN A 31 28.52 -17.66 9.86
N ALA A 32 27.51 -16.83 10.07
CA ALA A 32 26.17 -17.38 10.22
C ALA A 32 25.64 -17.84 8.85
N TYR A 33 25.14 -19.07 8.77
CA TYR A 33 24.67 -19.65 7.53
C TYR A 33 23.39 -20.45 7.76
N ASN A 34 22.58 -20.58 6.72
CA ASN A 34 21.48 -21.54 6.71
C ASN A 34 22.02 -22.87 6.12
N PRO A 35 22.00 -23.98 6.87
CA PRO A 35 22.54 -25.26 6.39
C PRO A 35 21.91 -25.75 5.08
N MET A 36 20.61 -25.53 4.89
CA MET A 36 19.92 -25.89 3.65
C MET A 36 20.38 -25.04 2.48
N ILE A 37 20.38 -23.71 2.64
CA ILE A 37 20.84 -22.81 1.57
C ILE A 37 22.31 -23.08 1.26
N MET A 38 23.14 -23.37 2.26
CA MET A 38 24.56 -23.71 2.08
C MET A 38 24.74 -25.00 1.25
N SER A 39 23.88 -26.01 1.46
CA SER A 39 23.94 -27.26 0.69
C SER A 39 23.60 -27.06 -0.80
N LEU A 40 22.70 -26.10 -1.10
CA LEU A 40 22.23 -25.77 -2.44
C LEU A 40 23.16 -24.78 -3.15
N HIS A 41 23.43 -23.64 -2.52
CA HIS A 41 24.16 -22.51 -3.10
C HIS A 41 25.69 -22.69 -3.02
N LYS A 42 26.19 -23.52 -2.09
CA LYS A 42 27.62 -23.84 -1.89
C LYS A 42 28.55 -22.62 -1.88
N ALA A 43 28.07 -21.51 -1.34
CA ALA A 43 28.81 -20.25 -1.25
C ALA A 43 28.83 -19.74 0.20
N ASN A 44 29.82 -18.91 0.52
CA ASN A 44 29.92 -18.30 1.84
C ASN A 44 28.68 -17.43 2.13
N MET A 45 28.15 -17.53 3.34
CA MET A 45 26.93 -16.84 3.77
C MET A 45 27.20 -16.06 5.04
N ASP A 46 26.44 -14.98 5.25
CA ASP A 46 26.37 -14.27 6.52
C ASP A 46 24.91 -13.88 6.81
N ILE A 47 24.11 -14.90 7.12
CA ILE A 47 22.66 -14.80 7.30
C ILE A 47 22.35 -14.63 8.78
N GLN A 48 21.60 -13.59 9.13
CA GLN A 48 21.15 -13.34 10.49
C GLN A 48 19.63 -13.42 10.58
N PHE A 49 19.13 -14.03 11.66
CA PHE A 49 17.70 -14.07 11.94
C PHE A 49 17.20 -12.66 12.25
N ILE A 50 16.14 -12.25 11.57
CA ILE A 50 15.44 -11.00 11.83
C ILE A 50 14.40 -11.28 12.92
N LEU A 51 14.69 -10.85 14.14
CA LEU A 51 13.80 -11.01 15.29
C LEU A 51 12.92 -9.78 15.56
N ASP A 52 13.14 -8.69 14.82
CA ASP A 52 12.50 -7.40 15.02
C ASP A 52 12.30 -6.69 13.66
N PRO A 53 11.05 -6.40 13.24
CA PRO A 53 10.76 -5.66 12.02
C PRO A 53 11.48 -4.30 11.92
N TYR A 54 11.72 -3.65 13.07
CA TYR A 54 12.48 -2.39 13.10
C TYR A 54 13.96 -2.62 12.78
N ALA A 55 14.56 -3.71 13.27
CA ALA A 55 15.95 -4.05 12.96
C ALA A 55 16.17 -4.32 11.47
N CYS A 56 15.20 -4.97 10.80
CA CYS A 56 15.20 -5.12 9.34
C CYS A 56 15.15 -3.78 8.63
N SER A 57 14.19 -2.92 9.02
CA SER A 57 14.02 -1.60 8.43
C SER A 57 15.28 -0.74 8.59
N MET A 58 15.89 -0.75 9.77
CA MET A 58 17.12 0.00 10.06
C MET A 58 18.30 -0.54 9.26
N TYR A 59 18.46 -1.86 9.15
CA TYR A 59 19.50 -2.48 8.34
C TYR A 59 19.38 -2.08 6.86
N CYS A 60 18.17 -2.12 6.30
CA CYS A 60 17.92 -1.67 4.93
C CYS A 60 18.27 -0.19 4.75
N VAL A 61 17.87 0.67 5.68
CA VAL A 61 18.18 2.11 5.63
C VAL A 61 19.68 2.37 5.73
N ASP A 62 20.36 1.77 6.71
CA ASP A 62 21.81 1.90 6.90
C ASP A 62 22.60 1.40 5.68
N TYR A 63 22.12 0.35 5.03
CA TYR A 63 22.73 -0.18 3.81
C TYR A 63 22.54 0.77 2.61
N ILE A 64 21.34 1.33 2.45
CA ILE A 64 21.04 2.31 1.39
C ILE A 64 21.84 3.61 1.62
N SER A 65 21.99 4.05 2.87
CA SER A 65 22.72 5.29 3.22
C SER A 65 24.21 5.07 3.51
N LYS A 66 24.76 3.89 3.21
CA LYS A 66 26.12 3.50 3.61
C LYS A 66 27.22 4.42 3.06
N SER A 67 27.00 5.00 1.87
CA SER A 67 27.89 5.98 1.21
C SER A 67 27.73 7.41 1.75
N GLU A 68 26.74 7.69 2.60
CA GLU A 68 26.33 9.05 2.97
C GLU A 68 26.72 9.44 4.41
N ASN A 69 27.57 8.65 5.06
CA ASN A 69 28.02 8.86 6.44
C ASN A 69 28.90 10.12 6.60
N GLY A 70 28.28 11.31 6.58
CA GLY A 70 28.94 12.62 6.72
C GLY A 70 28.22 13.76 6.00
N MET A 71 27.47 13.43 4.94
CA MET A 71 26.67 14.34 4.11
C MET A 71 25.61 15.16 4.87
N PRO A 72 24.93 14.64 5.91
CA PRO A 72 23.89 15.39 6.61
C PRO A 72 24.39 16.68 7.27
N LYS A 73 25.66 16.75 7.68
CA LYS A 73 26.24 17.93 8.33
C LYS A 73 26.58 19.03 7.32
N LEU A 74 27.24 18.66 6.21
CA LEU A 74 27.59 19.56 5.12
C LEU A 74 26.36 20.16 4.43
N LEU A 75 25.32 19.35 4.21
CA LEU A 75 24.05 19.83 3.65
C LEU A 75 23.30 20.76 4.60
N ARG A 76 23.35 20.51 5.92
CA ARG A 76 22.78 21.42 6.93
C ARG A 76 23.51 22.77 6.95
N GLU A 77 24.82 22.78 6.84
CA GLU A 77 25.61 24.02 6.78
C GLU A 77 25.31 24.81 5.49
N ALA A 78 25.28 24.14 4.33
CA ALA A 78 24.87 24.74 3.05
C ALA A 78 23.48 25.37 3.10
N LEU A 79 22.51 24.67 3.69
CA LEU A 79 21.15 25.16 3.87
C LEU A 79 21.07 26.36 4.81
N ASN A 80 21.96 26.46 5.80
CA ASN A 80 22.01 27.59 6.73
C ASN A 80 22.67 28.82 6.11
N GLU A 81 23.67 28.66 5.24
CA GLU A 81 24.25 29.76 4.45
C GLU A 81 23.25 30.33 3.43
N LEU A 82 22.52 29.45 2.73
CA LEU A 82 21.52 29.84 1.73
C LEU A 82 20.29 30.57 2.31
N LYS A 83 20.00 30.37 3.60
CA LYS A 83 18.93 31.10 4.31
C LYS A 83 19.29 32.56 4.59
N LYS A 84 20.58 32.93 4.57
CA LYS A 84 21.04 34.30 4.82
C LYS A 84 20.97 35.20 3.57
N GLY A 85 20.76 34.62 2.38
CA GLY A 85 20.64 35.35 1.11
C GLY A 85 19.24 35.27 0.47
N ASN A 86 18.86 36.29 -0.29
CA ASN A 86 17.63 36.34 -1.09
C ASN A 86 17.77 35.58 -2.43
N ASN A 87 18.23 34.33 -2.37
CA ASN A 87 18.40 33.49 -3.57
C ASN A 87 17.07 32.82 -3.95
N THR A 88 16.82 32.69 -5.25
CA THR A 88 15.64 32.00 -5.79
C THR A 88 15.69 30.49 -5.54
N VAL A 89 14.55 29.80 -5.68
CA VAL A 89 14.45 28.34 -5.44
C VAL A 89 15.37 27.55 -6.37
N ARG A 90 15.51 27.96 -7.64
CA ARG A 90 16.38 27.31 -8.62
C ARG A 90 17.86 27.46 -8.26
N GLU A 91 18.26 28.63 -7.76
CA GLU A 91 19.64 28.88 -7.30
C GLU A 91 19.95 28.11 -6.01
N ARG A 92 19.00 28.03 -5.08
CA ARG A 92 19.13 27.22 -3.86
C ARG A 92 19.29 25.74 -4.19
N LEU A 93 18.48 25.22 -5.11
CA LEU A 93 18.60 23.84 -5.58
C LEU A 93 19.92 23.60 -6.30
N ARG A 94 20.40 24.54 -7.11
CA ARG A 94 21.69 24.43 -7.78
C ARG A 94 22.87 24.43 -6.80
N VAL A 95 22.84 25.25 -5.74
CA VAL A 95 23.88 25.26 -4.72
C VAL A 95 23.84 24.00 -3.86
N ILE A 96 22.64 23.49 -3.50
CA ILE A 96 22.50 22.22 -2.79
C ILE A 96 22.97 21.06 -3.66
N ALA A 97 22.55 21.01 -4.93
CA ALA A 97 22.97 20.00 -5.89
C ALA A 97 24.49 20.05 -6.14
N ASN A 98 25.07 21.24 -6.29
CA ASN A 98 26.52 21.39 -6.43
C ASN A 98 27.27 20.98 -5.15
N LYS A 99 26.78 21.36 -3.97
CA LYS A 99 27.40 20.96 -2.69
C LYS A 99 27.28 19.45 -2.49
N PHE A 100 26.14 18.87 -2.86
CA PHE A 100 25.92 17.42 -2.88
C PHE A 100 26.88 16.72 -3.85
N LEU A 101 26.96 17.16 -5.12
CA LEU A 101 27.85 16.56 -6.12
C LEU A 101 29.33 16.71 -5.76
N ASN A 102 29.73 17.83 -5.15
CA ASN A 102 31.12 18.09 -4.78
C ASN A 102 31.54 17.45 -3.45
N SER A 103 30.58 17.06 -2.59
CA SER A 103 30.87 16.43 -1.30
C SER A 103 30.43 14.98 -1.19
N SER A 104 29.69 14.46 -2.16
CA SER A 104 29.36 13.05 -2.23
C SER A 104 30.65 12.28 -2.46
N GLU A 105 30.99 11.41 -1.52
CA GLU A 105 32.09 10.47 -1.67
C GLU A 105 31.64 9.37 -2.63
N ILE A 106 31.88 9.60 -3.91
CA ILE A 106 31.74 8.58 -4.94
C ILE A 106 33.10 7.94 -5.21
N SER A 107 33.10 6.66 -5.54
CA SER A 107 34.33 5.99 -5.95
C SER A 107 34.89 6.67 -7.22
N ALA A 108 36.21 6.60 -7.43
CA ALA A 108 36.82 7.15 -8.64
C ALA A 108 36.19 6.56 -9.92
N GLN A 109 35.76 5.31 -9.87
CA GLN A 109 35.08 4.60 -10.95
C GLN A 109 33.71 5.20 -11.23
N GLU A 110 32.90 5.43 -10.21
CA GLU A 110 31.55 6.01 -10.32
C GLU A 110 31.60 7.48 -10.79
N ALA A 111 32.62 8.24 -10.35
CA ALA A 111 32.88 9.59 -10.85
C ALA A 111 33.17 9.60 -12.35
N VAL A 112 34.00 8.66 -12.84
CA VAL A 112 34.28 8.52 -14.26
C VAL A 112 33.02 8.17 -15.05
N TYR A 113 32.16 7.29 -14.52
CA TYR A 113 30.90 6.94 -15.17
C TYR A 113 29.96 8.13 -15.27
N HIS A 114 29.84 8.93 -14.21
CA HIS A 114 29.03 10.15 -14.24
C HIS A 114 29.59 11.21 -15.20
N ILE A 115 30.90 11.47 -15.19
CA ILE A 115 31.54 12.49 -16.04
C ILE A 115 31.42 12.14 -17.53
N LEU A 116 31.52 10.85 -17.85
CA LEU A 116 31.43 10.34 -19.20
C LEU A 116 30.00 9.96 -19.61
N SER A 117 29.00 10.20 -18.76
CA SER A 117 27.60 9.79 -18.96
C SER A 117 27.45 8.29 -19.30
N ILE A 118 28.30 7.44 -18.71
CA ILE A 118 28.25 5.99 -18.86
C ILE A 118 27.20 5.43 -17.89
N PRO A 119 26.33 4.49 -18.32
CA PRO A 119 25.33 3.90 -17.44
C PRO A 119 25.95 3.22 -16.21
N LEU A 120 25.50 3.59 -15.01
CA LEU A 120 25.98 3.02 -13.74
C LEU A 120 25.70 1.53 -13.56
N SER A 121 24.68 1.04 -14.25
CA SER A 121 24.40 -0.38 -14.35
C SER A 121 24.01 -0.69 -15.78
N THR A 122 24.44 -1.86 -16.25
CA THR A 122 24.03 -2.43 -17.51
C THR A 122 23.63 -3.86 -17.25
N SER A 123 22.55 -4.31 -17.88
CA SER A 123 22.20 -5.72 -17.88
C SER A 123 22.66 -6.35 -19.18
N SER A 124 23.19 -7.58 -19.10
CA SER A 124 23.53 -8.36 -20.29
C SER A 124 22.29 -8.84 -21.07
N ARG A 125 21.11 -8.80 -20.41
CA ARG A 125 19.81 -9.26 -20.93
C ARG A 125 18.68 -8.31 -20.52
N SER A 126 17.81 -7.99 -21.47
CA SER A 126 16.54 -7.33 -21.18
C SER A 126 15.48 -8.34 -20.69
N THR A 127 14.52 -7.87 -19.89
CA THR A 127 13.40 -8.67 -19.38
C THR A 127 12.08 -8.24 -20.04
N VAL A 128 11.11 -9.14 -20.16
CA VAL A 128 9.74 -8.85 -20.63
C VAL A 128 8.74 -9.60 -19.78
N PHE A 129 7.66 -8.93 -19.36
CA PHE A 129 6.57 -9.55 -18.61
C PHE A 129 5.44 -9.94 -19.56
N ILE A 130 4.90 -11.16 -19.42
CA ILE A 130 3.79 -11.67 -20.22
C ILE A 130 2.57 -11.76 -19.31
N ASN A 131 1.55 -10.95 -19.58
CA ASN A 131 0.32 -10.93 -18.78
C ASN A 131 -0.61 -12.10 -19.14
N THR A 132 -0.52 -13.18 -18.36
CA THR A 132 -1.24 -14.44 -18.54
C THR A 132 -2.66 -14.44 -17.92
N ASN A 133 -3.14 -13.30 -17.40
CA ASN A 133 -4.51 -13.18 -16.90
C ASN A 133 -5.55 -13.44 -18.00
N ARG A 134 -6.80 -13.72 -17.61
CA ARG A 134 -7.94 -13.78 -18.56
C ARG A 134 -8.15 -12.40 -19.23
N PRO A 135 -8.64 -12.32 -20.48
CA PRO A 135 -8.80 -11.04 -21.19
C PRO A 135 -9.57 -9.98 -20.40
N GLU A 136 -10.61 -10.39 -19.67
CA GLU A 136 -11.44 -9.52 -18.81
C GLU A 136 -10.66 -8.81 -17.71
N ASN A 137 -9.56 -9.42 -17.26
CA ASN A 137 -8.72 -8.95 -16.16
C ASN A 137 -7.40 -8.32 -16.66
N ARG A 138 -7.22 -8.18 -17.99
CA ARG A 138 -6.04 -7.52 -18.55
C ARG A 138 -6.27 -6.02 -18.65
N ILE A 139 -5.29 -5.27 -18.15
CA ILE A 139 -5.28 -3.81 -18.24
C ILE A 139 -4.71 -3.42 -19.60
N SER A 140 -5.40 -2.51 -20.30
CA SER A 140 -4.99 -1.98 -21.60
C SER A 140 -4.79 -0.47 -21.51
N MET A 141 -3.74 0.06 -22.15
CA MET A 141 -3.52 1.50 -22.25
C MET A 141 -4.36 2.12 -23.34
N VAL A 142 -5.01 3.24 -23.05
CA VAL A 142 -5.71 4.05 -24.06
C VAL A 142 -4.69 4.84 -24.89
N LYS A 143 -4.95 5.01 -26.19
CA LYS A 143 -4.13 5.86 -27.06
C LYS A 143 -4.18 7.32 -26.59
N SER A 144 -3.18 8.12 -26.97
CA SER A 144 -3.15 9.55 -26.63
C SER A 144 -4.37 10.29 -27.20
N ASP A 145 -4.78 11.36 -26.53
CA ASP A 145 -5.92 12.20 -26.95
C ASP A 145 -5.77 12.70 -28.38
N GLU A 146 -4.57 13.06 -28.81
CA GLU A 146 -4.27 13.48 -30.18
C GLU A 146 -4.55 12.39 -31.23
N VAL A 147 -4.35 11.13 -30.87
CA VAL A 147 -4.61 9.99 -31.75
C VAL A 147 -6.09 9.63 -31.71
N LEU A 148 -6.73 9.67 -30.53
CA LEU A 148 -8.15 9.41 -30.37
C LEU A 148 -9.02 10.40 -31.14
N GLN A 149 -8.67 11.69 -31.14
CA GLN A 149 -9.40 12.73 -31.88
C GLN A 149 -9.30 12.57 -33.40
N LYS A 150 -8.30 11.85 -33.90
CA LYS A 150 -8.11 11.55 -35.33
C LYS A 150 -8.79 10.25 -35.76
N LEU A 151 -9.34 9.48 -34.82
CA LEU A 151 -10.08 8.26 -35.13
C LEU A 151 -11.50 8.62 -35.57
N GLU A 152 -12.07 7.76 -36.42
CA GLU A 152 -13.49 7.81 -36.75
C GLU A 152 -14.34 7.67 -35.48
N PRO A 153 -15.50 8.36 -35.37
CA PRO A 153 -16.33 8.37 -34.16
C PRO A 153 -16.74 6.98 -33.65
N ASP A 154 -16.88 5.99 -34.55
CA ASP A 154 -17.29 4.62 -34.23
C ASP A 154 -16.10 3.62 -34.11
N SER A 155 -14.86 4.12 -34.12
CA SER A 155 -13.67 3.27 -34.07
C SER A 155 -13.51 2.60 -32.70
N LYS A 156 -13.44 1.26 -32.69
CA LYS A 156 -13.15 0.46 -31.48
C LYS A 156 -11.64 0.34 -31.19
N ASP A 157 -10.78 0.93 -32.01
CA ASP A 157 -9.31 0.87 -31.91
C ASP A 157 -8.78 1.96 -30.95
N VAL A 158 -9.31 2.00 -29.72
CA VAL A 158 -9.00 3.02 -28.71
C VAL A 158 -7.80 2.67 -27.83
N PHE A 159 -7.36 1.41 -27.83
CA PHE A 159 -6.26 0.91 -27.01
C PHE A 159 -4.94 0.77 -27.79
N VAL A 160 -3.82 0.98 -27.10
CA VAL A 160 -2.48 0.67 -27.61
C VAL A 160 -2.33 -0.85 -27.70
N GLN A 161 -1.77 -1.35 -28.81
CA GLN A 161 -1.56 -2.78 -29.01
C GLN A 161 -0.52 -3.31 -28.02
N GLY A 162 -0.91 -4.32 -27.23
CA GLY A 162 -0.02 -5.02 -26.31
C GLY A 162 0.72 -6.19 -26.97
N LEU A 163 1.60 -6.85 -26.21
CA LEU A 163 2.37 -8.01 -26.65
C LEU A 163 1.49 -9.13 -27.27
N ILE A 164 0.35 -9.39 -26.66
CA ILE A 164 -0.58 -10.44 -27.08
C ILE A 164 -1.28 -10.06 -28.39
N ASP A 165 -1.72 -8.81 -28.53
CA ASP A 165 -2.30 -8.30 -29.77
C ASP A 165 -1.29 -8.39 -30.93
N MET A 166 -0.02 -8.11 -30.64
CA MET A 166 1.06 -8.25 -31.62
C MET A 166 1.29 -9.71 -32.01
N TYR A 167 1.23 -10.63 -31.05
CA TYR A 167 1.35 -12.07 -31.29
C TYR A 167 0.20 -12.63 -32.14
N ILE A 168 -1.05 -12.18 -31.90
CA ILE A 168 -2.23 -12.56 -32.72
C ILE A 168 -2.05 -12.09 -34.17
N ASN A 169 -1.48 -10.89 -34.35
CA ASN A 169 -1.27 -10.28 -35.67
C ASN A 169 0.06 -10.68 -36.34
N ARG A 170 0.75 -11.71 -35.84
CA ARG A 170 2.00 -12.21 -36.42
C ARG A 170 1.79 -12.79 -37.84
N PRO A 171 2.80 -12.70 -38.74
CA PRO A 171 2.75 -13.24 -40.10
C PRO A 171 2.41 -14.73 -40.14
N GLU A 172 1.83 -15.20 -41.26
CA GLU A 172 1.53 -16.63 -41.44
C GLU A 172 2.79 -17.51 -41.41
N GLU A 173 3.96 -16.97 -41.80
CA GLU A 173 5.23 -17.72 -41.70
C GLU A 173 5.61 -18.03 -40.24
N MET A 174 5.03 -17.32 -39.27
CA MET A 174 5.30 -17.45 -37.83
C MET A 174 4.19 -18.21 -37.08
N LYS A 175 3.29 -18.92 -37.78
CA LYS A 175 2.14 -19.60 -37.15
C LYS A 175 2.55 -20.60 -36.06
N ASN A 176 3.67 -21.29 -36.25
CA ASN A 176 4.16 -22.36 -35.37
C ASN A 176 4.98 -21.87 -34.16
N ILE A 177 5.10 -20.56 -33.95
CA ILE A 177 5.87 -19.96 -32.85
C ILE A 177 4.93 -19.76 -31.66
N CYS A 178 5.33 -20.18 -30.45
CA CYS A 178 4.56 -19.95 -29.22
C CYS A 178 4.77 -18.52 -28.67
N LEU A 179 3.94 -18.10 -27.72
CA LEU A 179 3.99 -16.74 -27.17
C LEU A 179 5.32 -16.46 -26.44
N ALA A 180 5.86 -17.44 -25.71
CA ALA A 180 7.15 -17.32 -25.04
C ALA A 180 8.31 -17.09 -26.04
N ASP A 181 8.33 -17.83 -27.15
CA ASP A 181 9.30 -17.65 -28.23
C ASP A 181 9.15 -16.25 -28.84
N PHE A 182 7.91 -15.81 -29.12
CA PHE A 182 7.64 -14.49 -29.69
C PHE A 182 8.15 -13.36 -28.79
N ALA A 183 7.81 -13.39 -27.50
CA ALA A 183 8.19 -12.38 -26.52
C ALA A 183 9.71 -12.32 -26.27
N SER A 184 10.37 -13.48 -26.30
CA SER A 184 11.80 -13.58 -26.01
C SER A 184 12.69 -13.23 -27.21
N LEU A 185 12.32 -13.68 -28.42
CA LEU A 185 13.18 -13.66 -29.60
C LEU A 185 12.89 -12.53 -30.58
N TYR A 186 11.76 -11.84 -30.48
CA TYR A 186 11.33 -10.90 -31.51
C TYR A 186 11.03 -9.51 -30.95
N ASN A 187 11.32 -8.50 -31.77
CA ASN A 187 10.94 -7.11 -31.55
C ASN A 187 9.92 -6.69 -32.62
N VAL A 188 9.01 -5.80 -32.23
CA VAL A 188 8.03 -5.20 -33.13
C VAL A 188 8.33 -3.71 -33.28
N SER A 189 8.45 -3.22 -34.51
CA SER A 189 8.68 -1.81 -34.83
C SER A 189 7.58 -1.25 -35.72
N LYS A 190 7.24 0.04 -35.54
CA LYS A 190 6.26 0.73 -36.40
C LYS A 190 6.83 1.08 -37.78
N LYS A 191 8.15 1.26 -37.88
CA LYS A 191 8.87 1.61 -39.13
C LYS A 191 9.62 0.40 -39.68
N GLN A 192 9.73 0.30 -41.01
CA GLN A 192 10.60 -0.67 -41.68
C GLN A 192 12.05 -0.19 -41.54
N THR A 193 12.80 -0.74 -40.60
CA THR A 193 14.23 -0.40 -40.45
C THR A 193 15.04 -1.12 -41.53
N ASN A 194 15.12 -0.52 -42.72
CA ASN A 194 16.13 -0.83 -43.73
C ASN A 194 17.19 0.28 -43.67
N ASN A 195 18.36 -0.03 -43.07
CA ASN A 195 19.57 0.80 -42.99
C ASN A 195 19.39 2.21 -42.39
N VAL A 196 19.81 2.39 -41.14
CA VAL A 196 19.90 3.72 -40.52
C VAL A 196 21.10 4.46 -41.06
N GLN A 197 20.86 5.43 -41.96
CA GLN A 197 21.62 6.67 -41.92
C GLN A 197 21.21 7.41 -40.64
N ILE A 198 22.20 7.71 -39.80
CA ILE A 198 22.04 8.51 -38.60
C ILE A 198 21.68 9.93 -39.04
N THR A 199 20.44 10.35 -38.79
CA THR A 199 20.09 11.76 -38.75
C THR A 199 19.68 12.10 -37.33
N GLU A 200 20.57 12.81 -36.65
CA GLU A 200 20.29 13.51 -35.40
C GLU A 200 19.17 14.52 -35.62
N ASN A 201 18.28 14.64 -34.62
CA ASN A 201 17.16 15.58 -34.49
C ASN A 201 15.76 15.08 -34.90
N SER A 202 15.17 14.27 -34.03
CA SER A 202 13.75 14.41 -33.65
C SER A 202 13.57 13.86 -32.23
N GLY A 203 12.98 14.67 -31.34
CA GLY A 203 12.89 14.45 -29.89
C GLY A 203 11.91 13.37 -29.42
N ASP A 204 11.89 12.23 -30.10
CA ASP A 204 11.37 10.99 -29.55
C ASP A 204 12.59 10.16 -29.15
N GLU A 205 12.82 9.97 -27.86
CA GLU A 205 13.82 9.02 -27.35
C GLU A 205 13.34 7.59 -27.68
N ASP A 206 13.40 7.21 -28.96
CA ASP A 206 13.44 5.81 -29.37
C ASP A 206 14.70 5.23 -28.72
N VAL A 207 14.49 4.48 -27.64
CA VAL A 207 15.53 3.67 -26.99
C VAL A 207 16.25 2.91 -28.08
N ILE A 208 17.50 3.31 -28.33
CA ILE A 208 18.40 2.66 -29.28
C ILE A 208 18.68 1.25 -28.75
N ASP A 209 17.80 0.31 -29.07
CA ASP A 209 17.94 -1.11 -28.77
C ASP A 209 18.96 -1.67 -29.78
N ASN A 210 20.25 -1.49 -29.49
CA ASN A 210 21.42 -1.95 -30.27
C ASN A 210 21.52 -3.50 -30.39
N GLU A 211 20.40 -4.23 -30.43
CA GLU A 211 20.35 -5.70 -30.35
C GLU A 211 19.54 -6.36 -31.48
N ILE A 212 19.32 -5.64 -32.58
CA ILE A 212 18.62 -6.16 -33.77
C ILE A 212 19.60 -7.00 -34.61
N ASP A 213 19.23 -8.22 -34.99
CA ASP A 213 20.05 -9.02 -35.91
C ASP A 213 19.98 -8.41 -37.32
N GLU A 214 21.06 -7.73 -37.73
CA GLU A 214 21.17 -7.08 -39.04
C GLU A 214 20.95 -8.05 -40.21
N LYS A 215 21.17 -9.36 -40.03
CA LYS A 215 20.95 -10.40 -41.04
C LYS A 215 19.52 -10.94 -41.08
N SER A 216 18.68 -10.60 -40.10
CA SER A 216 17.30 -11.08 -40.04
C SER A 216 16.37 -10.26 -40.93
N VAL A 217 15.54 -10.95 -41.73
CA VAL A 217 14.54 -10.33 -42.60
C VAL A 217 13.41 -9.77 -41.74
N ALA A 218 13.06 -8.49 -41.94
CA ALA A 218 11.90 -7.89 -41.29
C ALA A 218 10.61 -8.40 -41.94
N LEU A 219 9.73 -9.02 -41.15
CA LEU A 219 8.45 -9.56 -41.62
C LEU A 219 7.33 -8.56 -41.31
N LYS A 220 6.41 -8.35 -42.25
CA LYS A 220 5.30 -7.41 -42.08
C LYS A 220 4.15 -8.07 -41.31
N MET A 221 3.62 -7.40 -40.29
CA MET A 221 2.46 -7.90 -39.53
C MET A 221 1.20 -7.99 -40.39
N LYS A 222 0.28 -8.91 -40.05
CA LYS A 222 -0.98 -9.15 -40.78
C LYS A 222 -1.86 -7.90 -40.89
N ASN A 223 -1.90 -7.10 -39.82
CA ASN A 223 -2.66 -5.86 -39.77
C ASN A 223 -1.98 -4.70 -40.52
N GLY A 224 -0.78 -4.91 -41.07
CA GLY A 224 0.01 -3.89 -41.76
C GLY A 224 0.56 -2.76 -40.88
N LYS A 225 0.34 -2.80 -39.56
CA LYS A 225 0.67 -1.73 -38.59
C LYS A 225 2.06 -1.87 -37.94
N GLY A 226 2.92 -2.75 -38.44
CA GLY A 226 4.27 -2.93 -37.92
C GLY A 226 5.09 -4.00 -38.63
N TRP A 227 6.36 -4.10 -38.22
CA TRP A 227 7.35 -5.06 -38.71
C TRP A 227 7.91 -5.84 -37.53
N ILE A 228 8.11 -7.14 -37.71
CA ILE A 228 8.70 -8.05 -36.73
C ILE A 228 10.12 -8.38 -37.17
N LYS A 229 11.08 -8.27 -36.25
CA LYS A 229 12.47 -8.60 -36.50
C LYS A 229 13.07 -9.42 -35.35
N LYS A 230 13.96 -10.35 -35.68
CA LYS A 230 14.56 -11.26 -34.71
C LYS A 230 15.68 -10.55 -33.95
N ARG A 231 15.75 -10.77 -32.63
CA ARG A 231 16.81 -10.28 -31.76
C ARG A 231 18.04 -11.16 -31.85
N THR A 232 19.22 -10.56 -31.65
CA THR A 232 20.47 -11.30 -31.45
C THR A 232 20.54 -11.96 -30.07
N LYS A 233 19.95 -11.30 -29.05
CA LYS A 233 19.90 -11.75 -27.66
C LYS A 233 18.46 -11.97 -27.20
N LYS A 234 18.19 -13.16 -26.63
CA LYS A 234 16.91 -13.53 -26.02
C LYS A 234 16.62 -12.65 -24.80
N LYS A 235 15.39 -12.12 -24.71
CA LYS A 235 14.84 -11.51 -23.49
C LYS A 235 14.50 -12.58 -22.46
N ILE A 236 14.68 -12.27 -21.18
CA ILE A 236 14.21 -13.09 -20.06
C ILE A 236 12.71 -12.83 -19.89
N ILE A 237 11.90 -13.88 -20.01
CA ILE A 237 10.45 -13.77 -19.81
C ILE A 237 10.10 -13.85 -18.33
N ARG A 238 9.11 -13.08 -17.89
CA ARG A 238 8.48 -13.13 -16.57
C ARG A 238 6.98 -13.29 -16.75
N PHE A 239 6.33 -14.05 -15.89
CA PHE A 239 4.88 -14.30 -15.92
C PHE A 239 4.40 -14.65 -14.51
N ARG A 240 3.09 -14.77 -14.33
CA ARG A 240 2.47 -14.93 -13.00
C ARG A 240 2.83 -16.26 -12.31
N ASN A 241 3.02 -17.32 -13.09
CA ASN A 241 3.47 -18.64 -12.64
C ASN A 241 2.48 -19.25 -11.63
N PHE A 242 1.25 -19.50 -12.08
CA PHE A 242 0.22 -20.18 -11.29
C PHE A 242 0.76 -21.54 -10.79
N LYS A 243 0.35 -21.95 -9.59
CA LYS A 243 0.78 -23.23 -9.00
C LYS A 243 -0.31 -24.28 -9.23
N LEU A 244 0.08 -25.47 -9.69
CA LEU A 244 -0.86 -26.55 -10.05
C LEU A 244 -1.77 -26.95 -8.87
N HIS A 245 -1.26 -26.94 -7.64
CA HIS A 245 -2.02 -27.31 -6.44
C HIS A 245 -2.97 -26.21 -5.94
N GLN A 246 -2.72 -24.93 -6.26
CA GLN A 246 -3.57 -23.80 -5.84
C GLN A 246 -4.68 -23.52 -6.85
N ASP A 247 -4.34 -23.51 -8.14
CA ASP A 247 -5.26 -23.14 -9.22
C ASP A 247 -4.93 -23.96 -10.48
N PRO A 248 -5.43 -25.20 -10.57
CA PRO A 248 -5.11 -26.11 -11.67
C PRO A 248 -5.63 -25.59 -13.01
N GLU A 249 -6.80 -24.93 -13.03
CA GLU A 249 -7.41 -24.40 -14.24
C GLU A 249 -6.54 -23.30 -14.87
N ASN A 250 -6.12 -22.30 -14.07
CA ASN A 250 -5.25 -21.25 -14.58
C ASN A 250 -3.82 -21.73 -14.81
N TYR A 251 -3.33 -22.74 -14.09
CA TYR A 251 -2.07 -23.39 -14.37
C TYR A 251 -2.04 -23.96 -15.79
N TYR A 252 -2.96 -24.88 -16.13
CA TYR A 252 -2.98 -25.51 -17.45
C TYR A 252 -3.19 -24.47 -18.57
N ARG A 253 -4.08 -23.49 -18.36
CA ARG A 253 -4.30 -22.38 -19.30
C ARG A 253 -3.04 -21.55 -19.53
N GLU A 254 -2.31 -21.19 -18.48
CA GLU A 254 -1.06 -20.42 -18.58
C GLU A 254 0.01 -21.20 -19.34
N GLN A 255 0.15 -22.51 -19.09
CA GLN A 255 1.08 -23.36 -19.83
C GLN A 255 0.74 -23.44 -21.32
N LEU A 256 -0.54 -23.63 -21.65
CA LEU A 256 -1.02 -23.65 -23.04
C LEU A 256 -0.78 -22.29 -23.73
N MET A 257 -1.08 -21.19 -23.04
CA MET A 257 -0.91 -19.84 -23.58
C MET A 257 0.55 -19.49 -23.89
N LEU A 258 1.49 -19.90 -23.02
CA LEU A 258 2.90 -19.55 -23.16
C LEU A 258 3.64 -20.45 -24.15
N PHE A 259 3.42 -21.76 -24.07
CA PHE A 259 4.29 -22.77 -24.70
C PHE A 259 3.68 -23.47 -25.91
N LEU A 260 2.37 -23.34 -26.15
CA LEU A 260 1.72 -23.86 -27.35
C LEU A 260 1.48 -22.72 -28.37
N PRO A 261 1.62 -22.97 -29.69
CA PRO A 261 1.25 -21.99 -30.71
C PRO A 261 -0.28 -21.83 -30.82
N TRP A 262 -0.78 -20.60 -30.76
CA TRP A 262 -2.23 -20.30 -30.88
C TRP A 262 -2.47 -19.01 -31.67
N SER A 263 -3.66 -18.83 -32.25
CA SER A 263 -3.96 -17.68 -33.12
C SER A 263 -5.20 -16.89 -32.70
N ASN A 264 -6.16 -17.54 -32.04
CA ASN A 264 -7.35 -16.88 -31.50
C ASN A 264 -7.49 -17.28 -30.04
N GLU A 265 -7.36 -16.31 -29.13
CA GLU A 265 -7.37 -16.60 -27.71
C GLU A 265 -8.72 -17.17 -27.22
N GLU A 266 -9.85 -16.63 -27.67
CA GLU A 266 -11.17 -17.10 -27.25
C GLU A 266 -11.39 -18.56 -27.67
N LYS A 267 -11.07 -18.89 -28.93
CA LYS A 267 -11.30 -20.22 -29.49
C LYS A 267 -10.26 -21.24 -29.03
N ASP A 268 -8.99 -20.86 -29.02
CA ASP A 268 -7.88 -21.79 -28.84
C ASP A 268 -7.46 -21.92 -27.36
N LEU A 269 -7.84 -20.97 -26.49
CA LEU A 269 -7.40 -20.94 -25.07
C LEU A 269 -8.53 -20.76 -24.05
N ILE A 270 -9.69 -20.18 -24.39
CA ILE A 270 -10.78 -19.96 -23.42
C ILE A 270 -11.84 -21.05 -23.52
N HIS A 271 -12.34 -21.33 -24.72
CA HIS A 271 -13.41 -22.30 -24.96
C HIS A 271 -12.90 -23.71 -25.23
N ILE A 272 -11.93 -24.17 -24.42
CA ILE A 272 -11.34 -25.51 -24.50
C ILE A 272 -11.26 -26.16 -23.12
N ASN A 273 -11.14 -27.49 -23.09
CA ASN A 273 -10.76 -28.20 -21.86
C ASN A 273 -9.24 -28.11 -21.69
N HIS A 274 -8.77 -27.27 -20.74
CA HIS A 274 -7.35 -26.99 -20.55
C HIS A 274 -6.55 -28.21 -20.11
N GLU A 275 -7.12 -29.07 -19.26
CA GLU A 275 -6.42 -30.24 -18.72
C GLU A 275 -6.21 -31.30 -19.81
N GLU A 276 -7.26 -31.67 -20.54
CA GLU A 276 -7.16 -32.63 -21.64
C GLU A 276 -6.22 -32.14 -22.74
N THR A 277 -6.31 -30.85 -23.10
CA THR A 277 -5.44 -30.25 -24.14
C THR A 277 -3.99 -30.18 -23.69
N PHE A 278 -3.74 -29.93 -22.40
CA PHE A 278 -2.41 -29.96 -21.82
C PHE A 278 -1.82 -31.37 -21.86
N GLU A 279 -2.57 -32.39 -21.43
CA GLU A 279 -2.08 -33.78 -21.43
C GLU A 279 -1.79 -34.28 -22.85
N LEU A 280 -2.59 -33.91 -23.85
CA LEU A 280 -2.32 -34.23 -25.26
C LEU A 280 -1.04 -33.58 -25.81
N ASN A 281 -0.61 -32.44 -25.25
CA ASN A 281 0.54 -31.66 -25.74
C ASN A 281 1.68 -31.57 -24.70
N LYS A 282 1.66 -32.40 -23.68
CA LYS A 282 2.51 -32.31 -22.49
C LYS A 282 4.00 -32.32 -22.81
N ASP A 283 4.43 -33.23 -23.68
CA ASP A 283 5.84 -33.35 -24.07
C ASP A 283 6.36 -32.09 -24.76
N LEU A 284 5.56 -31.53 -25.67
CA LEU A 284 5.91 -30.30 -26.38
C LEU A 284 5.99 -29.10 -25.45
N ILE A 285 5.01 -28.98 -24.54
CA ILE A 285 4.96 -27.89 -23.55
C ILE A 285 6.14 -27.99 -22.59
N GLN A 286 6.46 -29.18 -22.08
CA GLN A 286 7.60 -29.39 -21.19
C GLN A 286 8.94 -29.11 -21.87
N GLN A 287 9.11 -29.56 -23.12
CA GLN A 287 10.29 -29.25 -23.92
C GLN A 287 10.47 -27.73 -24.06
N LYS A 288 9.40 -27.03 -24.45
CA LYS A 288 9.44 -25.56 -24.60
C LYS A 288 9.63 -24.83 -23.28
N ARG A 289 8.98 -25.27 -22.21
CA ARG A 289 9.15 -24.71 -20.86
C ARG A 289 10.59 -24.80 -20.39
N SER A 290 11.29 -25.90 -20.67
CA SER A 290 12.69 -26.09 -20.27
C SER A 290 13.67 -25.11 -20.90
N GLU A 291 13.32 -24.49 -22.03
CA GLU A 291 14.14 -23.43 -22.67
C GLU A 291 14.12 -22.12 -21.88
N TYR A 292 13.09 -21.90 -21.05
CA TYR A 292 12.80 -20.63 -20.38
C TYR A 292 12.80 -20.71 -18.85
N VAL A 293 12.41 -21.86 -18.30
CA VAL A 293 12.35 -22.13 -16.86
C VAL A 293 13.44 -23.14 -16.51
N HIS A 294 14.45 -22.70 -15.77
CA HIS A 294 15.57 -23.56 -15.40
C HIS A 294 15.24 -24.42 -14.17
N ARG A 295 15.61 -25.71 -14.21
CA ARG A 295 15.27 -26.71 -13.18
C ARG A 295 15.70 -26.33 -11.76
N GLU A 296 16.84 -25.65 -11.59
CA GLU A 296 17.37 -25.26 -10.28
C GLU A 296 16.41 -24.33 -9.50
N ALA A 297 15.61 -23.49 -10.17
CA ALA A 297 14.61 -22.65 -9.50
C ALA A 297 13.41 -23.47 -9.01
N ASN A 298 13.01 -24.49 -9.77
CA ASN A 298 11.99 -25.44 -9.34
C ASN A 298 12.50 -26.36 -8.24
N GLU A 299 13.76 -26.81 -8.27
CA GLU A 299 14.35 -27.60 -7.17
C GLU A 299 14.52 -26.76 -5.90
N PHE A 300 14.81 -25.47 -6.01
CA PHE A 300 14.86 -24.58 -4.86
C PHE A 300 13.47 -24.36 -4.25
N GLU A 301 12.44 -24.10 -5.07
CA GLU A 301 11.05 -23.97 -4.60
C GLU A 301 10.48 -25.32 -4.11
N GLN A 302 10.66 -26.42 -4.85
CA GLN A 302 10.23 -27.76 -4.42
C GLN A 302 10.99 -28.23 -3.19
N ALA A 303 12.30 -28.00 -3.06
CA ALA A 303 13.01 -28.41 -1.85
C ALA A 303 12.64 -27.51 -0.65
N PHE A 304 12.22 -26.27 -0.87
CA PHE A 304 11.71 -25.41 0.19
C PHE A 304 10.28 -25.82 0.59
N GLU A 305 9.43 -26.15 -0.38
CA GLU A 305 8.06 -26.66 -0.19
C GLU A 305 8.08 -28.07 0.42
N GLU A 306 8.84 -29.02 -0.12
CA GLU A 306 9.03 -30.38 0.43
C GLU A 306 9.66 -30.36 1.82
N ASN A 307 10.47 -29.37 2.20
CA ASN A 307 10.97 -29.27 3.58
C ASN A 307 9.99 -28.55 4.52
N MET A 308 9.10 -27.68 4.02
CA MET A 308 7.94 -27.24 4.80
C MET A 308 6.96 -28.41 5.00
N GLU A 309 6.74 -29.24 3.97
CA GLU A 309 5.92 -30.46 4.06
C GLU A 309 6.60 -31.60 4.85
N ARG A 310 7.94 -31.69 4.88
CA ARG A 310 8.66 -32.67 5.74
C ARG A 310 8.77 -32.24 7.19
N GLU A 311 8.62 -30.95 7.49
CA GLU A 311 8.33 -30.50 8.86
C GLU A 311 6.93 -30.97 9.28
N ASP A 312 5.97 -31.04 8.34
CA ASP A 312 4.64 -31.64 8.61
C ASP A 312 4.67 -33.18 8.74
N GLU A 313 5.52 -33.91 8.02
CA GLU A 313 5.56 -35.39 8.09
C GLU A 313 6.45 -35.98 9.19
N ASN A 314 7.47 -35.27 9.70
CA ASN A 314 8.26 -35.75 10.83
C ASN A 314 7.65 -35.43 12.21
N ASP A 315 6.57 -34.66 12.23
CA ASP A 315 5.78 -34.37 13.44
C ASP A 315 4.62 -35.37 13.68
N ILE A 316 4.60 -36.53 12.98
CA ILE A 316 3.62 -37.60 13.20
C ILE A 316 3.80 -38.34 14.56
N ASN A 317 4.64 -37.82 15.46
CA ASN A 317 4.67 -38.22 16.87
C ASN A 317 4.31 -37.10 17.86
N ASP A 318 3.64 -36.03 17.40
CA ASP A 318 2.87 -35.15 18.29
C ASP A 318 1.43 -34.98 17.76
N THR A 319 0.64 -36.02 17.96
CA THR A 319 -0.80 -36.03 17.70
C THR A 319 -1.54 -35.18 18.74
N ASN A 320 -1.97 -33.98 18.35
CA ASN A 320 -3.31 -33.40 18.59
C ASN A 320 -3.31 -31.92 18.20
N ILE A 321 -3.54 -31.62 16.92
CA ILE A 321 -4.16 -30.36 16.49
C ILE A 321 -5.48 -30.81 15.85
N GLU A 322 -6.58 -30.58 16.57
CA GLU A 322 -7.90 -30.70 15.98
C GLU A 322 -8.05 -29.51 15.02
N TYR A 323 -8.55 -29.78 13.82
CA TYR A 323 -8.83 -28.71 12.86
C TYR A 323 -9.99 -27.86 13.40
N ASP A 324 -9.69 -26.79 14.14
CA ASP A 324 -10.71 -25.78 14.41
C ASP A 324 -10.90 -24.90 13.18
N GLN A 325 -12.13 -24.96 12.68
CA GLN A 325 -12.61 -24.26 11.50
C GLN A 325 -12.84 -22.79 11.86
N ASP A 326 -11.79 -22.01 12.05
CA ASP A 326 -11.89 -20.56 12.01
C ASP A 326 -10.65 -19.91 11.39
N LYS A 327 -10.83 -19.56 10.12
CA LYS A 327 -10.02 -18.73 9.22
C LYS A 327 -9.07 -17.75 9.92
N ASN A 328 -7.89 -18.21 10.27
CA ASN A 328 -6.67 -17.39 10.29
C ASN A 328 -5.83 -17.82 9.09
N GLU A 329 -6.35 -17.48 7.92
CA GLU A 329 -5.55 -17.37 6.72
C GLU A 329 -4.41 -16.41 7.04
N PHE A 330 -3.18 -16.85 6.81
CA PHE A 330 -2.00 -16.01 6.70
C PHE A 330 -2.33 -14.91 5.68
N LEU A 331 -2.90 -13.80 6.15
CA LEU A 331 -2.89 -12.53 5.44
C LEU A 331 -1.44 -12.03 5.52
N ILE A 332 -0.58 -12.68 4.72
CA ILE A 332 0.40 -11.94 3.95
C ILE A 332 -0.42 -10.79 3.39
N TYR A 333 -0.16 -9.58 3.88
CA TYR A 333 -0.59 -8.39 3.18
C TYR A 333 0.06 -8.51 1.80
N GLU A 334 -0.65 -9.11 0.84
CA GLU A 334 -0.56 -8.76 -0.56
C GLU A 334 -0.88 -7.28 -0.62
N MET A 335 0.13 -6.46 -0.34
CA MET A 335 0.19 -5.10 -0.83
C MET A 335 0.07 -5.24 -2.33
N GLY A 336 -1.13 -4.93 -2.84
CA GLY A 336 -1.55 -5.21 -4.20
C GLY A 336 -0.48 -4.90 -5.23
N ASN A 337 0.15 -5.96 -5.74
CA ASN A 337 0.88 -5.98 -7.00
C ASN A 337 -0.01 -6.65 -8.06
N ASN A 338 -1.22 -6.13 -8.24
CA ASN A 338 -2.13 -6.50 -9.33
C ASN A 338 -2.43 -5.31 -10.26
N GLU A 339 -1.45 -4.43 -10.44
CA GLU A 339 -1.42 -3.57 -11.62
C GLU A 339 -0.15 -3.90 -12.40
N GLY A 340 -0.34 -4.48 -13.59
CA GLY A 340 0.74 -4.89 -14.45
C GLY A 340 1.71 -3.74 -14.72
N ASP A 341 3.00 -4.10 -14.75
CA ASP A 341 4.15 -3.27 -15.15
C ASP A 341 4.05 -2.80 -16.62
N ILE A 342 3.05 -1.99 -16.91
CA ILE A 342 2.85 -1.37 -18.22
C ILE A 342 3.90 -0.27 -18.48
N PHE A 343 4.40 0.38 -17.42
CA PHE A 343 5.33 1.52 -17.55
C PHE A 343 6.80 1.10 -17.78
N VAL A 344 7.17 -0.12 -17.38
CA VAL A 344 8.51 -0.69 -17.66
C VAL A 344 8.64 -1.06 -19.15
N GLU A 345 7.53 -1.37 -19.82
CA GLU A 345 7.53 -1.82 -21.21
C GLU A 345 7.82 -0.72 -22.24
N MET A 346 7.83 0.56 -21.85
CA MET A 346 8.05 1.70 -22.76
C MET A 346 9.21 2.63 -22.36
N GLY A 347 10.10 2.22 -21.43
CA GLY A 347 11.30 2.99 -21.11
C GLY A 347 11.04 4.32 -20.38
N ILE A 348 9.83 4.54 -19.85
CA ILE A 348 9.51 5.72 -19.06
C ILE A 348 9.88 5.43 -17.61
N ASN A 349 11.06 5.92 -17.19
CA ASN A 349 11.44 5.98 -15.78
C ASN A 349 10.62 7.08 -15.07
N THR A 350 9.35 6.81 -14.79
CA THR A 350 8.61 7.56 -13.78
C THR A 350 8.62 6.75 -12.48
N ARG A 351 9.23 7.34 -11.45
CA ARG A 351 9.07 6.91 -10.05
C ARG A 351 7.60 6.58 -9.83
N THR A 352 7.28 5.33 -9.49
CA THR A 352 5.93 4.89 -9.13
C THR A 352 5.38 5.75 -8.01
N GLU A 353 4.55 6.72 -8.36
CA GLU A 353 3.73 7.44 -7.40
C GLU A 353 2.57 6.54 -7.01
N LYS A 354 2.47 6.23 -5.72
CA LYS A 354 1.31 5.58 -5.11
C LYS A 354 0.05 6.26 -5.64
N ILE A 355 -0.77 5.55 -6.41
CA ILE A 355 -2.10 6.03 -6.78
C ILE A 355 -2.90 6.08 -5.47
N GLU A 356 -3.12 7.28 -4.95
CA GLU A 356 -3.89 7.48 -3.74
C GLU A 356 -5.37 7.19 -4.03
N HIS A 357 -5.82 5.98 -3.71
CA HIS A 357 -7.24 5.59 -3.78
C HIS A 357 -7.98 6.17 -2.58
N PHE A 358 -8.95 7.05 -2.85
CA PHE A 358 -9.85 7.59 -1.85
C PHE A 358 -11.07 6.68 -1.75
N ASN A 359 -11.14 5.84 -0.72
CA ASN A 359 -12.29 4.99 -0.45
C ASN A 359 -13.28 5.78 0.43
N VAL A 360 -14.24 6.45 -0.23
CA VAL A 360 -15.35 7.14 0.46
C VAL A 360 -16.61 6.25 0.49
N PRO A 361 -17.41 6.29 1.57
CA PRO A 361 -18.61 5.47 1.66
C PRO A 361 -19.58 5.72 0.50
N LYS A 362 -20.13 4.65 -0.08
CA LYS A 362 -21.12 4.77 -1.17
C LYS A 362 -22.47 5.24 -0.64
N MET A 363 -23.28 5.80 -1.54
CA MET A 363 -24.67 6.17 -1.22
C MET A 363 -25.48 4.89 -0.92
N ILE A 364 -26.11 4.83 0.25
CA ILE A 364 -27.00 3.70 0.61
C ILE A 364 -28.35 3.82 -0.11
N PRO A 365 -29.13 2.74 -0.28
CA PRO A 365 -30.48 2.78 -0.84
C PRO A 365 -31.44 3.70 -0.07
N ASP A 366 -32.46 4.24 -0.76
CA ASP A 366 -33.43 5.20 -0.18
C ASP A 366 -34.21 4.63 1.00
N ALA A 367 -34.58 3.36 0.92
CA ALA A 367 -35.27 2.67 2.01
C ALA A 367 -34.41 2.63 3.28
N ASP A 368 -33.11 2.33 3.16
CA ASP A 368 -32.18 2.26 4.28
C ASP A 368 -31.85 3.64 4.83
N TYR A 369 -31.75 4.65 3.96
CA TYR A 369 -31.63 6.04 4.40
C TYR A 369 -32.84 6.50 5.21
N GLN A 370 -34.06 6.18 4.76
CA GLN A 370 -35.28 6.51 5.51
C GLN A 370 -35.32 5.78 6.86
N ARG A 371 -34.90 4.51 6.92
CA ARG A 371 -34.76 3.75 8.18
C ARG A 371 -33.75 4.40 9.11
N LEU A 372 -32.57 4.75 8.60
CA LEU A 372 -31.52 5.47 9.34
C LEU A 372 -32.07 6.77 9.92
N MET A 373 -32.69 7.62 9.09
CA MET A 373 -33.25 8.90 9.53
C MET A 373 -34.39 8.75 10.53
N ARG A 374 -35.15 7.65 10.51
CA ARG A 374 -36.19 7.33 11.51
C ARG A 374 -35.62 6.80 12.82
N SER A 375 -34.44 6.18 12.79
CA SER A 375 -33.80 5.61 13.98
C SER A 375 -33.12 6.64 14.88
N LEU A 376 -32.83 7.84 14.37
CA LEU A 376 -32.20 8.94 15.13
C LEU A 376 -33.12 9.47 16.23
N ASN A 377 -32.55 9.83 17.39
CA ASN A 377 -33.29 10.63 18.37
C ASN A 377 -33.52 12.07 17.90
N SER A 378 -34.30 12.81 18.68
CA SER A 378 -34.63 14.22 18.42
C SER A 378 -33.38 15.10 18.28
N SER A 379 -32.38 14.94 19.16
CA SER A 379 -31.15 15.73 19.14
C SER A 379 -30.28 15.45 17.91
N GLN A 380 -30.04 14.18 17.58
CA GLN A 380 -29.28 13.73 16.41
C GLN A 380 -29.96 14.14 15.11
N ARG A 381 -31.29 13.99 15.02
CA ARG A 381 -32.08 14.43 13.85
C ARG A 381 -32.03 15.95 13.69
N LYS A 382 -32.24 16.71 14.77
CA LYS A 382 -32.15 18.17 14.75
C LYS A 382 -30.76 18.64 14.30
N TYR A 383 -29.71 18.02 14.82
CA TYR A 383 -28.34 18.32 14.41
C TYR A 383 -28.10 18.01 12.93
N THR A 384 -28.52 16.84 12.45
CA THR A 384 -28.38 16.43 11.04
C THR A 384 -29.06 17.42 10.09
N LEU A 385 -30.29 17.85 10.41
CA LEU A 385 -31.02 18.84 9.63
C LEU A 385 -30.38 20.22 9.69
N ASN A 386 -29.87 20.64 10.85
CA ASN A 386 -29.17 21.90 11.01
C ASN A 386 -27.91 21.95 10.13
N VAL A 387 -27.07 20.91 10.18
CA VAL A 387 -25.88 20.79 9.34
C VAL A 387 -26.27 20.81 7.85
N MET A 388 -27.34 20.11 7.48
CA MET A 388 -27.83 20.11 6.09
C MET A 388 -28.22 21.52 5.61
N ASN A 389 -28.92 22.31 6.44
CA ASN A 389 -29.30 23.68 6.11
C ASN A 389 -28.07 24.59 5.99
N LEU A 390 -27.16 24.51 6.96
CA LEU A 390 -25.94 25.31 6.96
C LEU A 390 -25.06 25.04 5.73
N ILE A 391 -24.98 23.79 5.28
CA ILE A 391 -24.25 23.41 4.07
C ILE A 391 -24.96 23.89 2.80
N LYS A 392 -26.29 23.87 2.77
CA LYS A 392 -27.09 24.39 1.63
C LYS A 392 -26.93 25.90 1.47
N ASP A 393 -26.89 26.64 2.57
CA ASP A 393 -26.78 28.09 2.57
C ASP A 393 -25.38 28.55 2.10
N GLY A 394 -24.35 27.70 2.22
CA GLY A 394 -23.06 27.84 1.52
C GLY A 394 -22.12 28.96 1.99
N ASP A 395 -22.56 29.84 2.88
CA ASP A 395 -21.84 31.09 3.19
C ASP A 395 -20.82 30.98 4.35
N LYS A 396 -20.88 29.93 5.17
CA LYS A 396 -20.04 29.83 6.39
C LYS A 396 -19.40 28.46 6.55
N GLN A 397 -18.11 28.49 6.89
CA GLN A 397 -17.35 27.31 7.29
C GLN A 397 -17.82 26.83 8.67
N LEU A 398 -18.04 25.53 8.79
CA LEU A 398 -18.55 24.91 10.01
C LEU A 398 -17.41 24.25 10.78
N PHE A 399 -17.32 24.52 12.08
CA PHE A 399 -16.40 23.87 13.00
C PHE A 399 -17.18 23.37 14.20
N HIS A 400 -17.58 22.10 14.18
CA HIS A 400 -18.40 21.54 15.26
C HIS A 400 -17.67 20.39 15.94
N PHE A 401 -17.67 20.40 17.27
CA PHE A 401 -17.24 19.28 18.09
C PHE A 401 -18.46 18.61 18.70
N ILE A 402 -18.67 17.35 18.35
CA ILE A 402 -19.73 16.52 18.92
C ILE A 402 -19.14 15.66 20.03
N ASN A 403 -19.37 16.09 21.26
CA ASN A 403 -19.01 15.33 22.45
C ASN A 403 -20.09 14.31 22.79
N GLY A 404 -19.71 13.16 23.31
CA GLY A 404 -20.66 12.26 23.94
C GLY A 404 -20.03 10.94 24.32
N GLY A 405 -20.55 10.32 25.39
CA GLY A 405 -19.99 9.10 25.97
C GLY A 405 -20.02 7.88 25.04
N ALA A 406 -19.52 6.75 25.54
CA ALA A 406 -19.69 5.47 24.87
C ALA A 406 -21.18 5.14 24.69
N GLY A 407 -21.56 4.68 23.49
CA GLY A 407 -22.92 4.18 23.24
C GLY A 407 -24.01 5.23 23.00
N VAL A 408 -23.69 6.53 22.88
CA VAL A 408 -24.67 7.60 22.56
C VAL A 408 -25.04 7.71 21.07
N GLY A 409 -24.51 6.83 20.22
CA GLY A 409 -24.84 6.78 18.78
C GLY A 409 -24.03 7.72 17.88
N LYS A 410 -22.79 8.09 18.24
CA LYS A 410 -21.90 8.94 17.43
C LYS A 410 -21.74 8.44 15.98
N SER A 411 -21.41 7.16 15.80
CA SER A 411 -21.23 6.56 14.46
C SER A 411 -22.53 6.58 13.63
N THR A 412 -23.70 6.42 14.27
CA THR A 412 -25.00 6.56 13.59
C THR A 412 -25.23 7.98 13.11
N LEU A 413 -24.87 8.98 13.93
CA LEU A 413 -24.97 10.39 13.55
C LEU A 413 -24.03 10.72 12.38
N ILE A 414 -22.79 10.21 12.38
CA ILE A 414 -21.84 10.35 11.27
C ILE A 414 -22.45 9.82 9.97
N LYS A 415 -22.99 8.58 10.00
CA LYS A 415 -23.63 7.97 8.84
C LYS A 415 -24.82 8.80 8.35
N ALA A 416 -25.64 9.33 9.25
CA ALA A 416 -26.79 10.15 8.88
C ALA A 416 -26.41 11.50 8.24
N VAL A 417 -25.43 12.21 8.82
CA VAL A 417 -24.92 13.47 8.28
C VAL A 417 -24.29 13.25 6.91
N TYR A 418 -23.39 12.27 6.80
CA TYR A 418 -22.72 11.93 5.55
C TYR A 418 -23.71 11.61 4.43
N GLN A 419 -24.64 10.69 4.67
CA GLN A 419 -25.61 10.26 3.65
C GLN A 419 -26.57 11.40 3.26
N SER A 420 -26.98 12.24 4.21
CA SER A 420 -27.85 13.39 3.92
C SER A 420 -27.17 14.40 2.99
N ILE A 421 -25.88 14.66 3.21
CA ILE A 421 -25.09 15.61 2.41
C ILE A 421 -24.74 15.01 1.04
N LEU A 422 -24.32 13.75 0.99
CA LEU A 422 -24.01 13.05 -0.25
C LEU A 422 -25.23 13.04 -1.19
N ARG A 423 -26.42 12.73 -0.65
CA ARG A 423 -27.68 12.76 -1.40
C ARG A 423 -28.05 14.14 -1.91
N PHE A 424 -27.83 15.17 -1.08
CA PHE A 424 -28.08 16.55 -1.50
C PHE A 424 -27.22 16.91 -2.71
N TYR A 425 -25.91 16.69 -2.67
CA TYR A 425 -25.05 17.04 -3.80
C TYR A 425 -25.32 16.21 -5.04
N ASN A 426 -25.58 14.90 -4.89
CA ASN A 426 -25.91 14.02 -6.03
C ASN A 426 -27.27 14.35 -6.66
N SER A 427 -28.15 15.07 -5.94
CA SER A 427 -29.42 15.55 -6.50
C SER A 427 -29.27 16.84 -7.32
N LEU A 428 -28.12 17.52 -7.26
CA LEU A 428 -27.90 18.75 -8.01
C LEU A 428 -27.62 18.45 -9.49
N PRO A 429 -28.26 19.18 -10.44
CA PRO A 429 -27.99 19.02 -11.87
C PRO A 429 -26.52 19.27 -12.20
N GLY A 430 -25.91 18.39 -13.00
CA GLY A 430 -24.50 18.52 -13.42
C GLY A 430 -23.47 18.12 -12.36
N SER A 431 -23.89 17.51 -11.24
CA SER A 431 -22.98 16.93 -10.26
C SER A 431 -22.38 15.61 -10.78
N ASN A 432 -21.07 15.43 -10.61
CA ASN A 432 -20.42 14.14 -10.82
C ASN A 432 -20.48 13.34 -9.49
N PRO A 433 -21.11 12.14 -9.46
CA PRO A 433 -21.17 11.29 -8.27
C PRO A 433 -19.81 10.84 -7.74
N GLU A 434 -18.76 10.87 -8.57
CA GLU A 434 -17.39 10.50 -8.17
C GLU A 434 -16.64 11.64 -7.47
N THR A 435 -17.18 12.87 -7.51
CA THR A 435 -16.57 14.02 -6.85
C THR A 435 -16.66 13.90 -5.33
N ILE A 436 -15.52 13.95 -4.66
CA ILE A 436 -15.45 13.88 -3.20
C ILE A 436 -15.81 15.25 -2.60
N ARG A 437 -17.05 15.40 -2.18
CA ARG A 437 -17.53 16.61 -1.48
C ARG A 437 -17.52 16.47 0.04
N THR A 438 -17.56 15.24 0.53
CA THR A 438 -17.51 14.93 1.95
C THR A 438 -16.62 13.72 2.18
N ALA A 439 -15.76 13.78 3.20
CA ALA A 439 -14.89 12.68 3.60
C ALA A 439 -15.10 12.34 5.08
N ILE A 440 -14.96 11.06 5.42
CA ILE A 440 -14.99 10.58 6.80
C ILE A 440 -13.62 9.98 7.12
N CYS A 441 -13.04 10.40 8.23
CA CYS A 441 -11.73 9.99 8.68
C CYS A 441 -11.72 9.58 10.15
N ALA A 442 -10.73 8.78 10.54
CA ALA A 442 -10.42 8.48 11.94
C ALA A 442 -8.89 8.39 12.15
N PRO A 443 -8.37 8.47 13.39
CA PRO A 443 -6.94 8.36 13.66
C PRO A 443 -6.41 6.93 13.52
N THR A 444 -7.24 5.90 13.73
CA THR A 444 -6.84 4.48 13.68
C THR A 444 -7.58 3.71 12.58
N GLY A 445 -6.97 2.64 12.06
CA GLY A 445 -7.57 1.80 11.02
C GLY A 445 -8.87 1.13 11.45
N LYS A 446 -8.93 0.60 12.69
CA LYS A 446 -10.15 -0.03 13.23
C LYS A 446 -11.32 0.96 13.35
N ALA A 447 -11.05 2.18 13.82
CA ALA A 447 -12.08 3.22 13.91
C ALA A 447 -12.55 3.68 12.52
N ALA A 448 -11.61 3.85 11.58
CA ALA A 448 -11.93 4.22 10.21
C ALA A 448 -12.81 3.16 9.51
N ALA A 449 -12.50 1.88 9.70
CA ALA A 449 -13.29 0.79 9.13
C ALA A 449 -14.73 0.75 9.67
N LEU A 450 -14.95 1.03 10.97
CA LEU A 450 -16.29 1.02 11.58
C LEU A 450 -17.27 2.04 10.96
N ILE A 451 -16.72 3.14 10.44
CA ILE A 451 -17.47 4.24 9.82
C ILE A 451 -17.34 4.25 8.29
N ASP A 452 -16.83 3.15 7.71
CA ASP A 452 -16.59 3.00 6.26
C ASP A 452 -15.72 4.13 5.68
N GLY A 453 -14.80 4.68 6.49
CA GLY A 453 -13.94 5.82 6.17
C GLY A 453 -12.45 5.45 6.06
N MET A 454 -11.60 6.48 6.06
CA MET A 454 -10.14 6.32 5.92
C MET A 454 -9.38 6.80 7.15
N THR A 455 -8.10 6.45 7.27
CA THR A 455 -7.26 7.09 8.30
C THR A 455 -6.87 8.50 7.89
N LEU A 456 -6.73 9.42 8.85
CA LEU A 456 -6.21 10.78 8.59
C LEU A 456 -4.83 10.75 7.91
N HIS A 457 -4.00 9.77 8.26
CA HIS A 457 -2.68 9.58 7.67
C HIS A 457 -2.77 9.26 6.18
N SER A 458 -3.64 8.33 5.80
CA SER A 458 -3.87 7.95 4.41
C SER A 458 -4.58 9.04 3.61
N PHE A 459 -5.61 9.68 4.18
CA PHE A 459 -6.43 10.67 3.48
C PHE A 459 -5.67 11.96 3.13
N LEU A 460 -4.78 12.41 4.03
CA LEU A 460 -4.02 13.65 3.86
C LEU A 460 -2.54 13.41 3.57
N SER A 461 -2.11 12.16 3.40
CA SER A 461 -0.70 11.77 3.21
C SER A 461 0.22 12.30 4.32
N LEU A 462 -0.25 12.24 5.57
CA LEU A 462 0.51 12.71 6.74
C LEU A 462 1.66 11.74 7.07
N PRO A 463 2.81 12.24 7.55
CA PRO A 463 3.91 11.37 7.95
C PRO A 463 3.53 10.55 9.18
N VAL A 464 3.83 9.24 9.15
CA VAL A 464 3.57 8.31 10.28
C VAL A 464 4.56 8.52 11.43
N ASN A 465 5.75 9.07 11.15
CA ASN A 465 6.78 9.30 12.17
C ASN A 465 6.54 10.64 12.90
N GLN A 466 5.98 10.56 14.11
CA GLN A 466 5.74 11.66 15.04
C GLN A 466 7.02 12.38 15.53
N CYS A 467 8.21 11.86 15.22
CA CYS A 467 9.50 12.40 15.70
C CYS A 467 9.96 13.69 15.00
N LYS A 468 9.23 14.21 14.01
CA LYS A 468 9.51 15.50 13.39
C LYS A 468 8.36 16.45 13.72
N HIS A 469 8.59 17.40 14.62
CA HIS A 469 7.67 18.52 14.93
C HIS A 469 7.30 19.41 13.73
N LYS A 470 7.75 19.08 12.51
CA LYS A 470 7.55 19.89 11.33
C LYS A 470 7.02 19.02 10.19
N LEU A 471 5.79 19.33 9.77
CA LEU A 471 5.21 18.80 8.54
C LEU A 471 6.12 19.14 7.35
N VAL A 472 6.62 18.11 6.67
CA VAL A 472 7.30 18.27 5.38
C VAL A 472 6.23 18.62 4.35
N LYS A 473 6.49 19.65 3.54
CA LYS A 473 5.61 20.02 2.44
C LYS A 473 5.55 18.86 1.46
N LEU A 474 4.34 18.56 0.97
CA LEU A 474 4.21 17.66 -0.18
C LEU A 474 4.96 18.21 -1.38
N ASP A 475 5.48 17.29 -2.20
CA ASP A 475 5.92 17.58 -3.54
C ASP A 475 4.79 18.25 -4.34
N SER A 476 5.13 19.11 -5.30
CA SER A 476 4.13 19.85 -6.07
C SER A 476 3.20 18.93 -6.84
N ASP A 477 3.69 17.81 -7.35
CA ASP A 477 2.93 16.91 -8.21
C ASP A 477 1.93 16.10 -7.38
N ILE A 478 2.37 15.56 -6.23
CA ILE A 478 1.50 14.90 -5.26
C ILE A 478 0.45 15.87 -4.71
N SER A 479 0.86 17.08 -4.33
CA SER A 479 -0.06 18.10 -3.82
C SER A 479 -1.10 18.51 -4.87
N ASN A 480 -0.71 18.59 -6.15
CA ASN A 480 -1.65 18.90 -7.23
C ASN A 480 -2.61 17.74 -7.50
N ARG A 481 -2.15 16.48 -7.44
CA ARG A 481 -3.03 15.30 -7.61
C ARG A 481 -4.10 15.23 -6.53
N ILE A 482 -3.69 15.37 -5.26
CA ILE A 482 -4.63 15.43 -4.14
C ILE A 482 -5.54 16.65 -4.31
N GLY A 483 -4.96 17.80 -4.68
CA GLY A 483 -5.70 19.03 -4.93
C GLY A 483 -6.79 18.88 -5.98
N VAL A 484 -6.53 18.16 -7.08
CA VAL A 484 -7.53 17.89 -8.13
C VAL A 484 -8.64 16.99 -7.61
N LYS A 485 -8.30 15.92 -6.88
CA LYS A 485 -9.29 14.98 -6.33
C LYS A 485 -10.16 15.58 -5.22
N LEU A 486 -9.56 16.42 -4.37
CA LEU A 486 -10.22 17.05 -3.24
C LEU A 486 -10.70 18.49 -3.53
N LYS A 487 -10.62 18.96 -4.78
CA LYS A 487 -10.94 20.36 -5.14
C LYS A 487 -12.32 20.83 -4.68
N ASP A 488 -13.29 19.90 -4.64
CA ASP A 488 -14.69 20.16 -4.31
C ASP A 488 -15.04 19.68 -2.89
N LEU A 489 -14.05 19.30 -2.08
CA LEU A 489 -14.25 18.85 -0.69
C LEU A 489 -14.78 20.03 0.15
N GLN A 490 -16.00 19.91 0.66
CA GLN A 490 -16.65 20.94 1.48
C GLN A 490 -16.69 20.57 2.96
N LEU A 491 -16.71 19.27 3.30
CA LEU A 491 -16.80 18.78 4.66
C LEU A 491 -15.84 17.62 4.94
N LEU A 492 -15.07 17.73 6.02
CA LEU A 492 -14.29 16.64 6.61
C LEU A 492 -14.89 16.25 7.96
N ILE A 493 -15.26 14.98 8.12
CA ILE A 493 -15.71 14.41 9.39
C ILE A 493 -14.58 13.60 10.00
N ILE A 494 -14.24 13.84 11.27
CA ILE A 494 -13.20 13.11 11.99
C ILE A 494 -13.81 12.41 13.22
N ASP A 495 -13.83 11.09 13.24
CA ASP A 495 -14.22 10.30 14.41
C ASP A 495 -13.01 10.02 15.32
N GLU A 496 -13.29 9.67 16.58
CA GLU A 496 -12.31 9.40 17.63
C GLU A 496 -11.28 10.54 17.82
N ILE A 497 -11.75 11.79 17.87
CA ILE A 497 -10.90 12.98 18.03
C ILE A 497 -10.06 12.98 19.31
N SER A 498 -10.43 12.18 20.31
CA SER A 498 -9.66 11.99 21.56
C SER A 498 -8.27 11.40 21.34
N MET A 499 -8.10 10.60 20.28
CA MET A 499 -6.81 10.02 19.91
C MET A 499 -5.98 10.91 18.97
N VAL A 500 -6.57 11.98 18.44
CA VAL A 500 -5.85 12.98 17.65
C VAL A 500 -5.17 13.95 18.60
N GLY A 501 -3.86 14.13 18.45
CA GLY A 501 -3.10 15.06 19.28
C GLY A 501 -3.00 16.47 18.69
N PHE A 502 -2.55 17.43 19.49
CA PHE A 502 -2.36 18.83 19.10
C PHE A 502 -1.51 18.98 17.84
N THR A 503 -0.37 18.29 17.78
CA THR A 503 0.56 18.36 16.66
C THR A 503 -0.06 17.76 15.40
N MET A 504 -0.71 16.61 15.53
CA MET A 504 -1.43 15.97 14.41
C MET A 504 -2.54 16.87 13.87
N PHE A 505 -3.29 17.54 14.75
CA PHE A 505 -4.37 18.43 14.36
C PHE A 505 -3.86 19.67 13.60
N GLN A 506 -2.73 20.24 14.02
CA GLN A 506 -2.04 21.29 13.25
C GLN A 506 -1.56 20.79 11.88
N HIS A 507 -1.09 19.55 11.80
CA HIS A 507 -0.68 18.96 10.52
C HIS A 507 -1.87 18.77 9.57
N VAL A 508 -3.05 18.41 10.07
CA VAL A 508 -4.29 18.32 9.29
C VAL A 508 -4.64 19.68 8.67
N ASP A 509 -4.67 20.74 9.49
CA ASP A 509 -4.93 22.12 9.02
C ASP A 509 -3.90 22.56 7.96
N ALA A 510 -2.60 22.48 8.28
CA ALA A 510 -1.54 22.89 7.39
C ALA A 510 -1.56 22.12 6.05
N ARG A 511 -1.92 20.84 6.09
CA ARG A 511 -2.01 20.00 4.89
C ARG A 511 -3.21 20.37 4.02
N LEU A 512 -4.38 20.62 4.61
CA LEU A 512 -5.55 21.10 3.87
C LEU A 512 -5.33 22.50 3.29
N GLN A 513 -4.68 23.41 4.02
CA GLN A 513 -4.28 24.72 3.48
C GLN A 513 -3.34 24.57 2.27
N GLN A 514 -2.42 23.61 2.31
CA GLN A 514 -1.52 23.31 1.19
C GLN A 514 -2.30 22.75 -0.01
N ILE A 515 -3.18 21.77 0.19
CA ILE A 515 -3.96 21.10 -0.86
C ILE A 515 -4.93 22.08 -1.52
N MET A 516 -5.70 22.83 -0.71
CA MET A 516 -6.71 23.78 -1.19
C MET A 516 -6.12 25.11 -1.67
N LYS A 517 -4.80 25.31 -1.49
CA LYS A 517 -4.09 26.56 -1.82
C LYS A 517 -4.75 27.79 -1.18
N SER A 518 -5.24 27.62 0.06
CA SER A 518 -6.00 28.62 0.81
C SER A 518 -5.45 28.74 2.22
N LYS A 519 -5.30 29.98 2.72
CA LYS A 519 -4.83 30.26 4.10
C LYS A 519 -5.96 30.28 5.12
N LYS A 520 -7.22 30.10 4.71
CA LYS A 520 -8.32 29.94 5.65
C LYS A 520 -8.07 28.69 6.50
N PRO A 521 -8.54 28.63 7.77
CA PRO A 521 -8.42 27.43 8.58
C PRO A 521 -8.93 26.21 7.79
N PHE A 522 -8.21 25.09 7.85
CA PHE A 522 -8.44 23.86 7.11
C PHE A 522 -8.60 24.06 5.59
N GLY A 523 -7.94 25.07 5.02
CA GLY A 523 -8.04 25.40 3.60
C GLY A 523 -9.42 25.91 3.15
N GLY A 524 -10.31 26.25 4.10
CA GLY A 524 -11.70 26.61 3.83
C GLY A 524 -12.69 25.43 3.88
N VAL A 525 -12.23 24.22 4.20
CA VAL A 525 -13.06 23.02 4.37
C VAL A 525 -13.74 23.01 5.74
N SER A 526 -15.05 22.81 5.79
CA SER A 526 -15.75 22.64 7.07
C SER A 526 -15.30 21.36 7.77
N VAL A 527 -15.18 21.39 9.10
CA VAL A 527 -14.70 20.24 9.89
C VAL A 527 -15.69 19.93 11.01
N ILE A 528 -16.16 18.69 11.03
CA ILE A 528 -16.94 18.14 12.15
C ILE A 528 -16.08 17.07 12.83
N VAL A 529 -15.84 17.22 14.12
CA VAL A 529 -15.07 16.26 14.91
C VAL A 529 -15.97 15.60 15.96
N LEU A 530 -15.81 14.30 16.16
CA LEU A 530 -16.56 13.52 17.13
C LEU A 530 -15.61 12.73 18.01
N GLY A 531 -15.98 12.57 19.28
CA GLY A 531 -15.24 11.70 20.19
C GLY A 531 -15.60 11.95 21.65
N ASP A 532 -14.79 11.40 22.52
CA ASP A 532 -14.94 11.50 23.98
C ASP A 532 -13.55 11.55 24.61
N PHE A 533 -13.21 12.68 25.23
CA PHE A 533 -11.90 12.87 25.87
C PHE A 533 -11.71 12.05 27.15
N ASN A 534 -12.75 11.38 27.65
CA ASN A 534 -12.62 10.41 28.72
C ASN A 534 -12.16 9.03 28.22
N GLN A 535 -12.01 8.85 26.90
CA GLN A 535 -11.42 7.65 26.31
C GLN A 535 -9.87 7.76 26.23
N LEU A 536 -9.26 6.97 25.35
CA LEU A 536 -7.82 6.95 25.18
C LEU A 536 -7.29 8.31 24.71
N ARG A 537 -6.28 8.81 25.43
CA ARG A 537 -5.51 10.00 25.09
C ARG A 537 -4.69 9.80 23.81
N PRO A 538 -4.25 10.88 23.14
CA PRO A 538 -3.35 10.73 22.00
C PRO A 538 -2.01 10.10 22.41
N VAL A 539 -1.50 9.20 21.57
CA VAL A 539 -0.22 8.52 21.81
C VAL A 539 0.91 9.41 21.33
N GLY A 540 1.84 9.76 22.23
CA GLY A 540 3.04 10.53 21.89
C GLY A 540 2.82 12.02 21.60
N ASP A 541 1.62 12.55 21.83
CA ASP A 541 1.24 13.94 21.57
C ASP A 541 0.39 14.50 22.72
N LYS A 542 0.22 15.83 22.77
CA LYS A 542 -0.64 16.51 23.75
C LYS A 542 -2.10 16.48 23.32
N TYR A 543 -3.02 16.67 24.25
CA TYR A 543 -4.43 16.89 23.88
C TYR A 543 -4.57 18.11 22.97
N ILE A 544 -5.52 18.07 22.04
CA ILE A 544 -5.74 19.16 21.06
C ILE A 544 -6.07 20.52 21.69
N PHE A 545 -6.58 20.53 22.91
CA PHE A 545 -6.89 21.75 23.66
C PHE A 545 -5.72 22.25 24.53
N GLN A 546 -4.58 21.54 24.55
CA GLN A 546 -3.39 21.92 25.32
C GLN A 546 -2.38 22.71 24.46
N PHE A 547 -1.84 23.80 25.00
CA PHE A 547 -0.87 24.65 24.30
C PHE A 547 0.57 24.15 24.45
N ASN A 548 1.40 24.50 23.47
CA ASN A 548 2.80 24.06 23.43
C ASN A 548 3.77 24.93 24.27
N ASN A 549 3.43 26.17 24.66
CA ASN A 549 4.27 27.03 25.53
C ASN A 549 3.49 28.21 26.15
N SER A 550 3.81 28.55 27.41
CA SER A 550 3.16 29.59 28.23
C SER A 550 3.35 31.04 27.75
N TYR A 551 4.17 31.29 26.73
CA TYR A 551 4.44 32.64 26.20
C TYR A 551 3.65 33.00 24.92
N ASN A 552 3.04 32.03 24.24
CA ASN A 552 2.28 32.26 23.00
C ASN A 552 0.75 32.31 23.19
N ALA A 553 0.26 32.14 24.42
CA ALA A 553 -1.17 32.07 24.74
C ALA A 553 -1.94 33.38 24.47
N LEU A 554 -1.23 34.51 24.30
CA LEU A 554 -1.84 35.82 24.07
C LEU A 554 -1.98 36.18 22.58
N VAL A 555 -1.37 35.43 21.65
CA VAL A 555 -1.27 35.81 20.23
C VAL A 555 -1.80 34.74 19.27
N ASP A 556 -1.72 33.44 19.61
CA ASP A 556 -2.25 32.37 18.76
C ASP A 556 -3.53 31.76 19.36
N SER A 557 -4.69 32.06 18.77
CA SER A 557 -5.90 31.28 19.02
C SER A 557 -5.67 29.84 18.54
N SER A 558 -5.68 28.86 19.45
CA SER A 558 -5.60 27.44 19.07
C SER A 558 -6.69 27.11 18.04
N LEU A 559 -6.40 26.28 17.03
CA LEU A 559 -7.43 25.81 16.07
C LEU A 559 -8.67 25.26 16.77
N TRP A 560 -8.50 24.69 17.96
CA TRP A 560 -9.59 24.18 18.79
C TRP A 560 -10.60 25.25 19.22
N SER A 561 -10.19 26.51 19.40
CA SER A 561 -11.10 27.58 19.80
C SER A 561 -12.11 27.97 18.71
N LEU A 562 -11.94 27.45 17.49
CA LEU A 562 -12.90 27.62 16.40
C LEU A 562 -14.13 26.70 16.56
N PHE A 563 -14.02 25.62 17.34
CA PHE A 563 -15.03 24.56 17.40
C PHE A 563 -16.16 24.88 18.38
N GLU A 564 -17.40 24.82 17.89
CA GLU A 564 -18.61 24.89 18.70
C GLU A 564 -18.97 23.51 19.25
N LEU A 565 -19.27 23.43 20.55
CA LEU A 565 -19.57 22.18 21.25
C LEU A 565 -21.05 21.80 21.12
N PHE A 566 -21.30 20.55 20.71
CA PHE A 566 -22.60 19.89 20.74
C PHE A 566 -22.50 18.60 21.55
N GLU A 567 -23.34 18.44 22.57
CA GLU A 567 -23.27 17.28 23.46
C GLU A 567 -24.40 16.27 23.17
N LEU A 568 -24.04 15.00 23.00
CA LEU A 568 -24.95 13.86 22.94
C LEU A 568 -25.01 13.20 24.31
N THR A 569 -26.13 13.37 25.01
CA THR A 569 -26.33 12.89 26.38
C THR A 569 -27.14 11.60 26.48
N GLU A 570 -27.95 11.27 25.46
CA GLU A 570 -28.83 10.10 25.47
C GLU A 570 -28.05 8.82 25.12
N ILE A 571 -28.01 7.87 26.06
CA ILE A 571 -27.37 6.56 25.87
C ILE A 571 -28.28 5.66 25.03
N MET A 572 -27.75 5.15 23.92
CA MET A 572 -28.49 4.35 22.94
C MET A 572 -28.19 2.86 23.00
N ARG A 573 -26.98 2.47 23.43
CA ARG A 573 -26.50 1.08 23.35
C ARG A 573 -26.97 0.21 24.52
N GLN A 574 -27.00 0.72 25.75
CA GLN A 574 -27.39 -0.04 26.95
C GLN A 574 -28.78 0.37 27.48
N LYS A 575 -29.80 0.47 26.62
CA LYS A 575 -31.15 0.91 27.06
C LYS A 575 -31.79 -0.01 28.10
N ASP A 576 -31.44 -1.30 28.06
CA ASP A 576 -32.05 -2.34 28.89
C ASP A 576 -31.37 -2.52 30.25
N ASP A 577 -30.15 -1.97 30.45
CA ASP A 577 -29.41 -2.02 31.72
C ASP A 577 -28.96 -0.61 32.14
N LYS A 578 -29.90 0.17 32.67
CA LYS A 578 -29.67 1.55 33.11
C LYS A 578 -28.64 1.62 34.24
N THR A 579 -28.65 0.66 35.16
CA THR A 579 -27.73 0.62 36.30
C THR A 579 -26.29 0.47 35.82
N PHE A 580 -26.05 -0.44 34.87
CA PHE A 580 -24.73 -0.59 34.25
C PHE A 580 -24.32 0.62 33.42
N ALA A 581 -25.25 1.23 32.68
CA ALA A 581 -24.98 2.45 31.92
C ALA A 581 -24.56 3.63 32.83
N ILE A 582 -25.19 3.78 34.00
CA ILE A 582 -24.84 4.79 35.00
C ILE A 582 -23.45 4.51 35.58
N ALA A 583 -23.16 3.26 35.96
CA ALA A 583 -21.84 2.88 36.47
C ALA A 583 -20.72 3.16 35.45
N LEU A 584 -20.97 2.88 34.16
CA LEU A 584 -20.03 3.21 33.06
C LEU A 584 -19.86 4.72 32.82
N SER A 585 -20.88 5.53 33.10
CA SER A 585 -20.77 6.99 33.04
C SER A 585 -19.96 7.53 34.22
N ASN A 586 -20.17 6.98 35.42
CA ASN A 586 -19.45 7.36 36.62
C ASN A 586 -17.97 6.98 36.56
N ILE A 587 -17.63 5.79 36.05
CA ILE A 587 -16.22 5.39 35.84
C ILE A 587 -15.52 6.32 34.84
N ALA A 588 -16.18 6.71 33.75
CA ALA A 588 -15.62 7.62 32.77
C ALA A 588 -15.33 9.01 33.37
N LYS A 589 -16.17 9.47 34.31
CA LYS A 589 -15.99 10.75 35.02
C LYS A 589 -15.04 10.65 36.22
N GLY A 590 -14.65 9.45 36.62
CA GLY A 590 -13.88 9.21 37.85
C GLY A 590 -14.69 9.42 39.14
N THR A 591 -16.02 9.31 39.09
CA THR A 591 -16.95 9.58 40.21
C THR A 591 -17.74 8.33 40.63
N MET A 592 -17.10 7.17 40.63
CA MET A 592 -17.75 5.90 40.98
C MET A 592 -18.25 5.88 42.43
N THR A 593 -19.46 5.38 42.63
CA THR A 593 -20.03 5.07 43.95
C THR A 593 -19.62 3.67 44.41
N LEU A 594 -19.83 3.36 45.70
CA LEU A 594 -19.60 1.99 46.20
C LEU A 594 -20.48 0.96 45.48
N ASP A 595 -21.74 1.31 45.22
CA ASP A 595 -22.67 0.46 44.47
C ASP A 595 -22.17 0.19 43.04
N ASP A 596 -21.54 1.17 42.37
CA ASP A 596 -20.95 1.00 41.04
C ASP A 596 -19.77 0.01 41.07
N ILE A 597 -18.94 0.10 42.12
CA ILE A 597 -17.79 -0.80 42.32
C ILE A 597 -18.28 -2.22 42.59
N ASP A 598 -19.28 -2.38 43.46
CA ASP A 598 -19.84 -3.68 43.80
C ASP A 598 -20.56 -4.31 42.59
N LEU A 599 -21.25 -3.50 41.79
CA LEU A 599 -21.81 -3.94 40.51
C LEU A 599 -20.72 -4.48 39.57
N LEU A 600 -19.61 -3.77 39.37
CA LEU A 600 -18.53 -4.23 38.49
C LEU A 600 -17.80 -5.45 39.05
N LYS A 601 -17.59 -5.51 40.38
CA LYS A 601 -17.02 -6.68 41.05
C LYS A 601 -17.91 -7.91 40.95
N SER A 602 -19.24 -7.74 40.95
CA SER A 602 -20.19 -8.85 40.75
C SER A 602 -20.05 -9.53 39.39
N ARG A 603 -19.43 -8.86 38.41
CA ARG A 603 -19.17 -9.38 37.06
C ARG A 603 -17.78 -10.01 36.92
N ILE A 604 -16.99 -10.07 38.00
CA ILE A 604 -15.73 -10.81 38.02
C ILE A 604 -16.06 -12.31 38.04
N VAL A 605 -15.66 -13.01 36.98
CA VAL A 605 -15.82 -14.45 36.84
C VAL A 605 -14.54 -15.16 37.28
N SER A 606 -14.69 -16.37 37.84
CA SER A 606 -13.55 -17.26 38.14
C SER A 606 -12.86 -17.73 36.85
N ASN A 607 -11.60 -18.11 36.95
CA ASN A 607 -10.81 -18.63 35.82
C ASN A 607 -11.49 -19.86 35.16
N GLU A 608 -12.14 -20.72 35.95
CA GLU A 608 -12.88 -21.89 35.44
C GLU A 608 -14.06 -21.47 34.54
N ASN A 609 -14.80 -20.44 34.94
CA ASN A 609 -15.91 -19.90 34.13
C ASN A 609 -15.43 -19.12 32.90
N LEU A 610 -14.21 -18.55 32.95
CA LEU A 610 -13.57 -17.90 31.79
C LEU A 610 -13.18 -18.92 30.72
N GLU A 611 -12.76 -20.13 31.09
CA GLU A 611 -12.46 -21.21 30.14
C GLU A 611 -13.71 -21.77 29.45
N MET A 612 -14.88 -21.68 30.10
CA MET A 612 -16.17 -22.05 29.50
C MET A 612 -16.67 -21.04 28.45
N MET A 613 -16.11 -19.82 28.40
CA MET A 613 -16.51 -18.77 27.45
C MET A 613 -15.49 -18.64 26.31
N ARG A 614 -15.32 -19.70 25.52
CA ARG A 614 -14.32 -19.75 24.42
C ARG A 614 -14.59 -18.74 23.31
N ASP A 615 -15.86 -18.51 22.96
CA ASP A 615 -16.26 -17.65 21.82
C ASP A 615 -16.26 -16.14 22.15
N ALA A 616 -15.93 -15.77 23.39
CA ALA A 616 -16.03 -14.39 23.85
C ALA A 616 -14.76 -13.57 23.52
N ILE A 617 -14.94 -12.39 22.92
CA ILE A 617 -13.84 -11.45 22.66
C ILE A 617 -13.14 -11.07 23.97
N ARG A 618 -11.80 -11.24 24.01
CA ARG A 618 -10.95 -10.82 25.12
C ARG A 618 -10.25 -9.51 24.82
N ILE A 619 -10.26 -8.59 25.80
CA ILE A 619 -9.58 -7.30 25.71
C ILE A 619 -8.48 -7.26 26.77
N PHE A 620 -7.25 -7.00 26.34
CA PHE A 620 -6.07 -6.93 27.21
C PHE A 620 -5.46 -5.53 27.19
N ARG A 621 -4.60 -5.22 28.17
CA ARG A 621 -3.94 -3.90 28.26
C ARG A 621 -2.75 -3.76 27.30
N SER A 622 -2.15 -4.86 26.85
CA SER A 622 -0.93 -4.84 26.04
C SER A 622 -0.97 -5.87 24.92
N ASN A 623 -0.31 -5.57 23.80
CA ASN A 623 -0.24 -6.50 22.67
C ASN A 623 0.46 -7.82 23.06
N ALA A 624 1.48 -7.79 23.93
CA ALA A 624 2.13 -9.01 24.38
C ALA A 624 1.16 -9.99 25.10
N GLU A 625 0.21 -9.45 25.87
CA GLU A 625 -0.83 -10.27 26.51
C GLU A 625 -1.87 -10.77 25.50
N VAL A 626 -2.22 -9.94 24.50
CA VAL A 626 -3.08 -10.35 23.36
C VAL A 626 -2.42 -11.51 22.62
N ASP A 627 -1.15 -11.35 22.25
CA ASP A 627 -0.39 -12.33 21.47
C ASP A 627 -0.21 -13.62 22.25
N ALA A 628 0.13 -13.55 23.54
CA ALA A 628 0.23 -14.72 24.41
C ALA A 628 -1.10 -15.48 24.53
N TYR A 629 -2.22 -14.77 24.71
CA TYR A 629 -3.54 -15.40 24.77
C TYR A 629 -3.94 -16.01 23.43
N ASN A 630 -3.80 -15.26 22.33
CA ASN A 630 -4.12 -15.75 20.99
C ASN A 630 -3.27 -16.97 20.63
N THR A 631 -1.98 -16.98 20.99
CA THR A 631 -1.10 -18.14 20.79
C THR A 631 -1.56 -19.34 21.61
N LYS A 632 -1.94 -19.13 22.88
CA LYS A 632 -2.49 -20.19 23.74
C LYS A 632 -3.80 -20.76 23.17
N VAL A 633 -4.69 -19.90 22.68
CA VAL A 633 -5.96 -20.33 22.08
C VAL A 633 -5.71 -21.09 20.78
N LEU A 634 -4.89 -20.54 19.87
CA LEU A 634 -4.55 -21.18 18.59
C LEU A 634 -3.86 -22.54 18.76
N ALA A 635 -3.09 -22.73 19.83
CA ALA A 635 -2.48 -24.03 20.16
C ALA A 635 -3.46 -25.02 20.83
N SER A 636 -4.66 -24.56 21.20
CA SER A 636 -5.74 -25.39 21.78
C SER A 636 -6.91 -25.64 20.84
N LEU A 637 -6.84 -25.02 19.64
CA LEU A 637 -7.56 -25.42 18.44
C LEU A 637 -6.76 -26.60 17.88
#